data_AF-A0AAD9NAE4-F1
#
_entry.id   AF-A0AAD9NAE4-F1
#
_cell.length_a   1.000
_cell.length_b   1.000
_cell.length_c   1.000
_cell.angle_alpha   90.00
_cell.angle_beta   90.00
_cell.angle_gamma   90.00
#
_symmetry.space_group_name_H-M   'P 1'
#
loop_
_entity.id
_entity.type
_entity.pdbx_description
1 polymer ?
#
loop_
_entity_poly.entity_id
_entity_poly.type
_entity_poly.pdbx_seq_one_letter_code
_entity_poly.pdbx_strand_id
1 'polypeptide(L)'
;MVVSGVPVHNGSRHIVEVGNLSLALLNLAMSFKLKHRPNEKLQLRIGIHTGPVVAAVIGVMNPRYCIFGDTVNMASRLKTSGRRMHVHVSKQYFIALGESDEDWMITFRGEMNLKVNIRHTKPSSTPNQHYLHFIKIVFPRKCCWPTHLYKNYMFSFFYL
;
A
#
# COMPACT_ATOMS: atom_id res chain seq x y z
N MET A 1 4.61 3.00 -9.98
CA MET A 1 3.33 3.25 -9.29
C MET A 1 2.43 2.08 -9.62
N VAL A 2 1.68 1.56 -8.65
CA VAL A 2 0.75 0.44 -8.84
C VAL A 2 -0.60 0.85 -8.27
N VAL A 3 -1.68 0.44 -8.92
CA VAL A 3 -3.07 0.70 -8.52
C VAL A 3 -3.86 -0.59 -8.71
N SER A 4 -4.79 -0.89 -7.80
CA SER A 4 -5.77 -1.98 -7.93
C SER A 4 -7.19 -1.41 -7.90
N GLY A 5 -8.15 -2.09 -8.54
CA GLY A 5 -9.54 -1.64 -8.69
C GLY A 5 -9.82 -0.75 -9.91
N VAL A 6 -8.91 -0.71 -10.88
CA VAL A 6 -9.04 0.04 -12.14
C VAL A 6 -8.52 -0.84 -13.29
N PRO A 7 -9.17 -0.89 -14.47
CA PRO A 7 -10.44 -0.24 -14.85
C PRO A 7 -11.68 -0.92 -14.27
N VAL A 8 -11.56 -2.20 -13.91
CA VAL A 8 -12.64 -2.98 -13.28
C VAL A 8 -12.53 -2.84 -11.77
N HIS A 9 -13.66 -2.55 -11.13
CA HIS A 9 -13.73 -2.39 -9.68
C HIS A 9 -13.66 -3.75 -8.99
N ASN A 10 -12.74 -3.90 -8.04
CA ASN A 10 -12.48 -5.16 -7.32
C ASN A 10 -13.08 -5.18 -5.89
N GLY A 11 -14.11 -4.37 -5.60
CA GLY A 11 -14.68 -4.25 -4.25
C GLY A 11 -13.63 -3.83 -3.24
N SER A 12 -13.56 -4.48 -2.06
CA SER A 12 -12.54 -4.23 -1.02
C SER A 12 -11.22 -4.99 -1.23
N ARG A 13 -11.16 -5.94 -2.19
CA ARG A 13 -9.97 -6.79 -2.42
C ARG A 13 -8.72 -5.99 -2.81
N HIS A 14 -8.91 -4.85 -3.47
CA HIS A 14 -7.82 -3.97 -3.88
C HIS A 14 -6.94 -3.51 -2.72
N ILE A 15 -7.50 -3.43 -1.50
CA ILE A 15 -6.81 -3.05 -0.30
C ILE A 15 -5.79 -4.14 0.07
N VAL A 16 -6.28 -5.37 0.22
CA VAL A 16 -5.45 -6.53 0.58
C VAL A 16 -4.35 -6.79 -0.47
N GLU A 17 -4.70 -6.76 -1.76
CA GLU A 17 -3.76 -6.99 -2.86
C GLU A 17 -2.60 -5.98 -2.85
N VAL A 18 -2.89 -4.69 -2.66
CA VAL A 18 -1.87 -3.64 -2.61
C VAL A 18 -1.02 -3.74 -1.33
N GLY A 19 -1.64 -4.14 -0.22
CA GLY A 19 -0.94 -4.45 1.03
C GLY A 19 0.08 -5.56 0.81
N ASN A 20 -0.36 -6.72 0.31
CA ASN A 20 0.47 -7.90 0.08
C ASN A 20 1.61 -7.63 -0.90
N LEU A 21 1.32 -6.92 -2.00
CA LEU A 21 2.35 -6.47 -2.95
C LEU A 21 3.43 -5.61 -2.26
N SER A 22 3.01 -4.71 -1.38
CA SER A 22 3.94 -3.82 -0.68
C SER A 22 4.88 -4.60 0.25
N LEU A 23 4.37 -5.62 0.95
CA LEU A 23 5.19 -6.51 1.77
C LEU A 23 6.17 -7.31 0.91
N ALA A 24 5.68 -7.88 -0.20
CA ALA A 24 6.50 -8.66 -1.13
C ALA A 24 7.66 -7.84 -1.70
N LEU A 25 7.41 -6.58 -2.09
CA LEU A 25 8.44 -5.68 -2.59
C LEU A 25 9.48 -5.33 -1.53
N LEU A 26 9.08 -5.12 -0.27
CA LEU A 26 10.04 -4.90 0.82
C LEU A 26 10.91 -6.13 1.07
N ASN A 27 10.32 -7.33 1.04
CA ASN A 27 11.05 -8.58 1.20
C ASN A 27 12.06 -8.80 0.06
N LEU A 28 11.65 -8.53 -1.17
CA LEU A 28 12.53 -8.61 -2.33
C LEU A 28 13.69 -7.59 -2.25
N ALA A 29 13.42 -6.37 -1.82
CA ALA A 29 14.46 -5.35 -1.67
C ALA A 29 15.51 -5.69 -0.61
N MET A 30 15.14 -6.49 0.42
CA MET A 30 16.10 -6.95 1.43
C MET A 30 17.08 -7.99 0.91
N SER A 31 16.67 -8.86 -0.02
CA SER A 31 17.51 -9.91 -0.60
C SER A 31 18.23 -9.47 -1.88
N PHE A 32 17.75 -8.42 -2.54
CA PHE A 32 18.30 -7.92 -3.79
C PHE A 32 19.68 -7.28 -3.62
N LYS A 33 20.67 -7.78 -4.36
CA LYS A 33 22.03 -7.25 -4.41
C LYS A 33 22.29 -6.54 -5.73
N LEU A 34 22.77 -5.30 -5.66
CA LEU A 34 23.15 -4.52 -6.83
C LEU A 34 24.46 -5.03 -7.42
N LYS A 35 24.44 -5.50 -8.68
CA LYS A 35 25.64 -6.03 -9.37
C LYS A 35 26.82 -5.05 -9.37
N HIS A 36 26.54 -3.76 -9.56
CA HIS A 36 27.56 -2.71 -9.66
C HIS A 36 27.97 -2.13 -8.29
N ARG A 37 27.21 -2.42 -7.21
CA ARG A 37 27.47 -1.95 -5.84
C ARG A 37 27.01 -2.97 -4.80
N PRO A 38 27.76 -4.07 -4.59
CA PRO A 38 27.31 -5.18 -3.74
C PRO A 38 27.18 -4.82 -2.25
N ASN A 39 27.84 -3.74 -1.79
CA ASN A 39 27.82 -3.31 -0.39
C ASN A 39 26.64 -2.38 -0.05
N GLU A 40 25.95 -1.83 -1.05
CA GLU A 40 24.78 -0.99 -0.84
C GLU A 40 23.50 -1.83 -0.87
N LYS A 41 22.66 -1.70 0.16
CA LYS A 41 21.34 -2.32 0.22
C LYS A 41 20.30 -1.42 -0.42
N LEU A 42 19.42 -1.99 -1.24
CA LEU A 42 18.29 -1.25 -1.80
C LEU A 42 17.32 -0.89 -0.67
N GLN A 43 17.03 0.40 -0.51
CA GLN A 43 16.12 0.89 0.52
C GLN A 43 14.86 1.47 -0.13
N LEU A 44 13.72 0.79 0.04
CA LEU A 44 12.44 1.25 -0.50
C LEU A 44 11.68 2.11 0.50
N ARG A 45 10.83 3.00 -0.02
CA ARG A 45 9.81 3.74 0.74
C ARG A 45 8.47 3.51 0.05
N ILE A 46 7.49 3.02 0.79
CA ILE A 46 6.16 2.71 0.25
C ILE A 46 5.14 3.53 1.03
N GLY A 47 4.24 4.19 0.29
CA GLY A 47 3.10 4.92 0.81
C GLY A 47 1.83 4.42 0.13
N ILE A 48 0.82 4.04 0.91
CA ILE A 48 -0.44 3.48 0.42
C ILE A 48 -1.60 4.36 0.90
N HIS A 49 -2.54 4.57 0.00
CA HIS A 49 -3.76 5.31 0.27
C HIS A 49 -4.89 4.74 -0.59
N THR A 50 -6.10 4.71 -0.05
CA THR A 50 -7.32 4.34 -0.78
C THR A 50 -8.24 5.55 -0.87
N GLY A 51 -8.96 5.67 -1.99
CA GLY A 51 -9.87 6.77 -2.27
C GLY A 51 -10.24 6.85 -3.75
N PRO A 52 -11.14 7.78 -4.12
CA PRO A 52 -11.62 7.94 -5.49
C PRO A 52 -10.51 8.44 -6.41
N VAL A 53 -10.43 7.85 -7.60
CA VAL A 53 -9.49 8.23 -8.66
C VAL A 53 -10.19 8.34 -10.01
N VAL A 54 -9.63 9.15 -10.89
CA VAL A 54 -10.07 9.29 -12.28
C VAL A 54 -8.97 8.71 -13.17
N ALA A 55 -9.32 7.76 -14.04
CA ALA A 55 -8.38 7.20 -15.01
C ALA A 55 -8.81 7.57 -16.43
N ALA A 56 -7.85 7.94 -17.27
CA ALA A 56 -8.11 8.32 -18.66
C ALA A 56 -6.92 7.98 -19.56
N VAL A 57 -7.16 7.84 -20.85
CA VAL A 57 -6.11 7.77 -21.86
C VAL A 57 -5.86 9.17 -22.40
N ILE A 58 -4.61 9.63 -22.33
CA ILE A 58 -4.20 10.96 -22.79
C ILE A 58 -3.30 10.83 -24.01
N GLY A 59 -3.59 11.63 -25.04
CA GLY A 59 -2.77 11.76 -26.25
C GLY A 59 -3.36 10.99 -27.44
N VAL A 60 -3.36 11.63 -28.61
CA VAL A 60 -3.87 11.04 -29.86
C VAL A 60 -2.78 10.21 -30.55
N MET A 61 -1.58 10.77 -30.73
CA MET A 61 -0.46 10.09 -31.39
C MET A 61 0.32 9.15 -30.46
N ASN A 62 0.29 9.41 -29.15
CA ASN A 62 0.98 8.60 -28.14
C ASN A 62 0.07 8.45 -26.91
N PRO A 63 -0.92 7.53 -26.97
CA PRO A 63 -1.89 7.35 -25.89
C PRO A 63 -1.22 6.77 -24.65
N ARG A 64 -1.33 7.49 -23.52
CA ARG A 64 -0.83 7.06 -22.20
C ARG A 64 -1.98 6.88 -21.24
N TYR A 65 -2.00 5.76 -20.54
CA TYR A 65 -2.93 5.54 -19.45
C TYR A 65 -2.49 6.35 -18.22
N CYS A 66 -3.31 7.31 -17.81
CA CYS A 66 -3.00 8.23 -16.73
C CYS A 66 -4.07 8.17 -15.65
N ILE A 67 -3.63 8.23 -14.39
CA ILE A 67 -4.50 8.19 -13.20
C ILE A 67 -4.31 9.50 -12.45
N PHE A 68 -5.42 10.17 -12.17
CA PHE A 68 -5.49 11.47 -11.51
C PHE A 68 -6.38 11.40 -10.27
N GLY A 69 -6.16 12.35 -9.36
CA GLY A 69 -6.99 12.53 -8.17
C GLY A 69 -6.16 12.90 -6.95
N ASP A 70 -6.85 13.45 -5.95
CA ASP A 70 -6.23 13.79 -4.65
C ASP A 70 -5.66 12.55 -3.96
N THR A 71 -6.24 11.37 -4.23
CA THR A 71 -5.76 10.09 -3.72
C THR A 71 -4.32 9.79 -4.18
N VAL A 72 -3.99 10.04 -5.45
CA VAL A 72 -2.63 9.83 -5.97
C VAL A 72 -1.63 10.80 -5.33
N ASN A 73 -2.05 12.06 -5.16
CA ASN A 73 -1.24 13.09 -4.51
C ASN A 73 -0.97 12.77 -3.04
N MET A 74 -1.98 12.29 -2.31
CA MET A 74 -1.84 11.84 -0.93
C MET A 74 -0.89 10.64 -0.81
N ALA A 75 -1.05 9.62 -1.67
CA ALA A 75 -0.15 8.45 -1.69
C ALA A 75 1.32 8.86 -1.93
N SER A 76 1.56 9.77 -2.87
CA SER A 76 2.90 10.31 -3.16
C SER A 76 3.51 11.03 -1.95
N ARG A 77 2.70 11.79 -1.21
CA ARG A 77 3.14 12.50 0.01
C ARG A 77 3.44 11.54 1.17
N LEU A 78 2.62 10.50 1.35
CA LEU A 78 2.87 9.43 2.33
C LEU A 78 4.19 8.71 2.04
N LYS A 79 4.44 8.37 0.77
CA LYS A 79 5.71 7.77 0.33
C LYS A 79 6.91 8.67 0.62
N THR A 80 6.79 9.97 0.33
CA THR A 80 7.91 10.93 0.44
C THR A 80 8.29 11.21 1.90
N SER A 81 7.29 11.42 2.76
CA SER A 81 7.46 11.61 4.22
C SER A 81 7.77 10.31 4.98
N GLY A 82 7.65 9.17 4.29
CA GLY A 82 7.86 7.85 4.84
C GLY A 82 9.32 7.56 5.23
N ARG A 83 9.50 6.82 6.33
CA ARG A 83 10.77 6.16 6.67
C ARG A 83 11.13 5.10 5.62
N ARG A 84 12.43 4.92 5.40
CA ARG A 84 12.97 3.85 4.56
C ARG A 84 12.65 2.48 5.16
N MET A 85 12.47 1.47 4.32
CA MET A 85 12.15 0.08 4.66
C MET A 85 10.84 -0.08 5.46
N HIS A 86 9.91 0.86 5.32
CA HIS A 86 8.62 0.83 6.01
C HIS A 86 7.47 1.18 5.05
N VAL A 87 6.33 0.54 5.26
CA VAL A 87 5.07 0.86 4.57
C VAL A 87 4.29 1.86 5.42
N HIS A 88 3.91 2.97 4.80
CA HIS A 88 3.12 4.02 5.42
C HIS A 88 1.72 3.99 4.84
N VAL A 89 0.71 4.01 5.70
CA VAL A 89 -0.68 3.98 5.26
C VAL A 89 -1.46 5.17 5.81
N SER A 90 -2.43 5.64 5.04
CA SER A 90 -3.38 6.64 5.52
C SER A 90 -4.38 6.04 6.52
N LYS A 91 -5.06 6.90 7.29
CA LYS A 91 -6.16 6.49 8.18
C LYS A 91 -7.30 5.82 7.42
N GLN A 92 -7.66 6.35 6.24
CA GLN A 92 -8.70 5.74 5.40
C GLN A 92 -8.35 4.31 4.98
N TYR A 93 -7.10 4.07 4.61
CA TYR A 93 -6.64 2.73 4.26
C TYR A 93 -6.63 1.81 5.49
N PHE A 94 -6.22 2.32 6.64
CA PHE A 94 -6.26 1.56 7.90
C PHE A 94 -7.68 1.11 8.27
N ILE A 95 -8.67 2.00 8.16
CA ILE A 95 -10.08 1.67 8.43
C ILE A 95 -10.56 0.59 7.47
N ALA A 96 -10.30 0.77 6.17
CA ALA A 96 -10.74 -0.16 5.15
C ALA A 96 -10.03 -1.53 5.22
N LEU A 97 -8.82 -1.57 5.78
CA LEU A 97 -8.10 -2.81 6.07
C LEU A 97 -8.69 -3.55 7.29
N GLY A 98 -9.27 -2.82 8.25
CA GLY A 98 -9.97 -3.42 9.39
C GLY A 98 -11.27 -4.13 9.02
N GLU A 99 -11.79 -3.92 7.82
CA GLU A 99 -12.93 -4.65 7.26
C GLU A 99 -12.51 -5.98 6.59
N SER A 100 -11.20 -6.24 6.46
CA SER A 100 -10.70 -7.49 5.88
C SER A 100 -10.42 -8.54 6.95
N ASP A 101 -10.58 -9.82 6.60
CA ASP A 101 -10.38 -10.97 7.49
C ASP A 101 -8.89 -11.33 7.74
N GLU A 102 -7.94 -10.53 7.24
CA GLU A 102 -6.51 -10.80 7.37
C GLU A 102 -5.90 -10.12 8.61
N ASP A 103 -4.98 -10.83 9.28
CA ASP A 103 -4.28 -10.31 10.47
C ASP A 103 -3.12 -9.39 10.06
N TRP A 104 -3.34 -8.07 10.14
CA TRP A 104 -2.32 -7.06 9.89
C TRP A 104 -1.78 -6.45 11.19
N MET A 105 -0.46 -6.48 11.39
CA MET A 105 0.17 -5.77 12.50
C MET A 105 0.49 -4.32 12.13
N ILE A 106 -0.25 -3.39 12.73
CA ILE A 106 -0.19 -1.96 12.40
C ILE A 106 0.11 -1.15 13.66
N THR A 107 1.17 -0.34 13.61
CA THR A 107 1.63 0.51 14.70
C THR A 107 1.49 1.98 14.34
N PHE A 108 0.91 2.78 15.22
CA PHE A 108 0.76 4.22 14.98
C PHE A 108 2.12 4.94 15.03
N ARG A 109 2.37 5.85 14.07
CA ARG A 109 3.62 6.62 13.99
C ARG A 109 3.65 7.84 14.89
N GLY A 110 2.49 8.48 15.03
CA GLY A 110 2.39 9.90 15.35
C GLY A 110 1.80 10.68 14.19
N GLU A 111 1.44 11.92 14.48
CA GLU A 111 0.78 12.82 13.54
C GLU A 111 1.80 13.53 12.65
N MET A 112 1.51 13.64 11.36
CA MET A 112 2.31 14.44 10.44
C MET A 112 1.41 15.36 9.60
N ASN A 113 1.80 16.62 9.49
CA ASN A 113 1.10 17.60 8.67
C ASN A 113 1.43 17.38 7.20
N LEU A 114 0.50 16.78 6.46
CA LEU A 114 0.55 16.71 5.00
C LEU A 114 -0.31 17.83 4.43
N LYS A 115 0.29 18.77 3.69
CA LYS A 115 -0.48 19.76 2.94
C LYS A 115 -1.26 19.07 1.83
N VAL A 116 -2.57 18.95 1.97
CA VAL A 116 -3.46 18.44 0.92
C VAL A 116 -4.32 19.60 0.43
N ASN A 117 -4.28 19.88 -0.87
CA ASN A 117 -5.18 20.84 -1.49
C ASN A 117 -6.48 20.10 -1.84
N ILE A 118 -7.34 19.84 -0.84
CA ILE A 118 -8.65 19.22 -1.11
C ILE A 118 -9.56 20.28 -1.72
N ARG A 119 -9.87 20.17 -3.01
CA ARG A 119 -10.72 21.16 -3.70
C ARG A 119 -12.23 20.89 -3.57
N HIS A 120 -12.64 19.76 -3.00
CA HIS A 120 -14.04 19.29 -3.09
C HIS A 120 -14.73 18.87 -1.78
N THR A 121 -14.18 19.17 -0.59
CA THR A 121 -14.94 19.02 0.66
C THR A 121 -15.26 20.40 1.22
N LYS A 122 -16.52 20.63 1.64
CA LYS A 122 -16.86 21.77 2.51
C LYS A 122 -15.81 21.88 3.62
N PRO A 123 -15.39 23.09 4.04
CA PRO A 123 -14.41 23.24 5.10
C PRO A 123 -15.01 22.70 6.40
N SER A 124 -14.80 21.41 6.67
CA SER A 124 -15.03 20.85 7.98
C SER A 124 -13.98 21.46 8.90
N SER A 125 -14.47 22.07 9.97
CA SER A 125 -13.80 22.87 11.00
C SER A 125 -12.74 22.11 11.82
N THR A 126 -11.74 21.49 11.19
CA THR A 126 -10.48 21.09 11.82
C THR A 126 -9.32 21.23 10.81
N PRO A 127 -8.33 22.12 11.05
CA PRO A 127 -7.19 22.30 10.15
C PRO A 127 -6.13 21.19 10.25
N ASN A 128 -6.34 20.19 11.11
CA ASN A 128 -5.39 19.12 11.36
C ASN A 128 -6.01 17.79 10.94
N GLN A 129 -5.63 17.30 9.76
CA GLN A 129 -6.02 15.97 9.34
C GLN A 129 -4.95 14.95 9.76
N HIS A 130 -5.30 14.15 10.76
CA HIS A 130 -4.44 13.19 11.45
C HIS A 130 -4.20 11.94 10.60
N TYR A 131 -2.99 11.73 10.09
CA TYR A 131 -2.65 10.53 9.33
C TYR A 131 -1.24 10.10 9.68
N LEU A 132 -1.06 8.89 10.22
CA LEU A 132 -0.09 7.92 9.75
C LEU A 132 -0.01 6.73 10.69
N HIS A 133 -0.51 5.60 10.19
CA HIS A 133 -0.26 4.30 10.77
C HIS A 133 0.85 3.64 9.95
N PHE A 134 1.82 3.02 10.60
CA PHE A 134 2.76 2.11 9.94
C PHE A 134 2.18 0.72 9.98
N ILE A 135 2.34 -0.04 8.91
CA ILE A 135 2.27 -1.50 9.01
C ILE A 135 3.69 -1.95 9.36
N LYS A 136 3.93 -2.42 10.60
CA LYS A 136 5.18 -3.10 10.93
C LYS A 136 4.91 -4.57 10.69
N ILE A 137 5.58 -5.14 9.69
CA ILE A 137 5.45 -6.55 9.33
C ILE A 137 6.07 -7.37 10.47
N VAL A 138 5.25 -8.08 11.24
CA VAL A 138 5.71 -9.32 11.87
C VAL A 138 5.42 -10.40 10.85
N PHE A 139 6.48 -11.03 10.35
CA PHE A 139 6.36 -12.34 9.70
C PHE A 139 5.39 -13.16 10.52
N PRO A 140 4.43 -13.89 9.91
CA PRO A 140 3.55 -14.75 10.69
C PRO A 140 4.43 -15.53 11.63
N ARG A 141 4.24 -15.33 12.95
CA ARG A 141 4.76 -16.29 13.91
C ARG A 141 4.23 -17.61 13.38
N LYS A 142 5.12 -18.60 13.30
CA LYS A 142 4.71 -20.00 13.31
C LYS A 142 3.78 -20.16 14.51
N CYS A 143 2.48 -19.95 14.33
CA CYS A 143 1.49 -20.57 15.18
C CYS A 143 1.57 -22.03 14.78
N CYS A 144 2.12 -22.81 15.71
CA CYS A 144 2.23 -24.25 15.65
C CYS A 144 0.94 -24.84 15.09
N TRP A 145 0.95 -25.30 13.85
CA TRP A 145 0.02 -26.34 13.45
C TRP A 145 0.45 -27.59 14.24
N PRO A 146 -0.40 -28.18 15.09
CA PRO A 146 -0.19 -29.59 15.42
C PRO A 146 -0.18 -30.35 14.09
N THR A 147 0.86 -31.16 13.90
CA THR A 147 1.19 -31.94 12.70
C THR A 147 0.19 -33.06 12.36
N HIS A 148 -1.10 -32.88 12.63
CA HIS A 148 -2.15 -33.84 12.29
C HIS A 148 -3.43 -33.10 11.86
N LEU A 149 -3.50 -32.71 10.60
CA LEU A 149 -4.75 -32.65 9.80
C LEU A 149 -4.40 -32.29 8.36
N TYR A 150 -3.80 -33.25 7.66
CA TYR A 150 -3.90 -33.31 6.20
C TYR A 150 -5.35 -33.67 5.86
N LYS A 151 -6.05 -32.80 5.15
CA LYS A 151 -6.63 -33.11 3.83
C LYS A 151 -7.51 -31.96 3.33
N ASN A 152 -7.25 -31.61 2.07
CA ASN A 152 -8.10 -30.84 1.17
C ASN A 152 -8.18 -29.35 1.48
N TYR A 153 -7.33 -28.54 0.86
CA TYR A 153 -7.76 -27.59 -0.17
C TYR A 153 -6.60 -27.31 -1.13
N MET A 154 -7.01 -27.10 -2.37
CA MET A 154 -6.27 -27.37 -3.59
C MET A 154 -5.28 -26.26 -3.91
N PHE A 155 -4.14 -26.65 -4.47
CA PHE A 155 -3.10 -25.80 -5.04
C PHE A 155 -3.65 -24.71 -5.97
N SER A 156 -3.08 -23.51 -5.89
CA SER A 156 -2.85 -22.70 -7.09
C SER A 156 -1.50 -21.99 -6.99
N PHE A 157 -0.54 -22.57 -7.69
CA PHE A 157 0.75 -22.00 -8.07
C PHE A 157 0.55 -20.97 -9.21
N PHE A 158 1.64 -20.27 -9.56
CA PHE A 158 1.90 -19.41 -10.74
C PHE A 158 1.78 -17.89 -10.54
N TYR A 159 2.73 -17.05 -10.96
CA TYR A 159 4.15 -17.21 -11.40
C TYR A 159 4.74 -15.77 -11.52
N LEU A 160 6.03 -15.63 -11.19
CA LEU A 160 6.99 -14.51 -11.42
C LEU A 160 6.61 -13.07 -11.03
#